data_AF-A0A527E747-F1
#
_entry.id   AF-A0A527E747-F1
#
_cell.length_a   1.000
_cell.length_b   1.000
_cell.length_c   1.000
_cell.angle_alpha   90.00
_cell.angle_beta   90.00
_cell.angle_gamma   90.00
#
_symmetry.space_group_name_H-M   'P 1'
#
loop_
_entity.id
_entity.type
_entity.pdbx_description
1 polymer ?
#
loop_
_entity_poly.entity_id
_entity_poly.type
_entity_poly.pdbx_seq_one_letter_code
_entity_poly.pdbx_strand_id
1 'polypeptide(L)'
;VDQIKLGRADVMVSGGSDAPFAWGVLKAWEAMRVLSPDTCRPFSADRKGLVLGEGAGMAVLESYEHATRRGATILAEIAGVGLSADAFHIAAPSVEGPASAMRACLADAGLNAEDVDYLNAHGTGTKSNDQTETAAIKRVFGNHAYSMSISSTKSTHAHCLGAASALEMIACVMAIQEDVVPPTANYREPDPACDLDITPNVPRERKVRVAMSNAFAMGGTNAVLAFRQV
;
A
#
# COMPACT_ATOMS: atom_id res chain seq x y z
N VAL A 1 11.20 -9.29 -8.57
CA VAL A 1 10.50 -10.59 -8.73
C VAL A 1 10.88 -11.26 -10.04
N ASP A 2 10.61 -10.64 -11.20
CA ASP A 2 10.85 -11.27 -12.52
C ASP A 2 12.28 -11.75 -12.77
N GLN A 3 13.30 -11.00 -12.30
CA GLN A 3 14.69 -11.42 -12.45
C GLN A 3 14.97 -12.76 -11.75
N ILE A 4 14.33 -13.02 -10.61
CA ILE A 4 14.42 -14.29 -9.89
C ILE A 4 13.58 -15.36 -10.58
N LYS A 5 12.30 -15.04 -10.91
CA LYS A 5 11.39 -15.99 -11.60
C LYS A 5 11.97 -16.49 -12.94
N LEU A 6 12.71 -15.65 -13.66
CA LEU A 6 13.36 -15.97 -14.94
C LEU A 6 14.75 -16.61 -14.79
N GLY A 7 15.22 -16.87 -13.55
CA GLY A 7 16.54 -17.46 -13.30
C GLY A 7 17.73 -16.56 -13.67
N ARG A 8 17.52 -15.24 -13.75
CA ARG A 8 18.58 -14.26 -14.05
C ARG A 8 19.36 -13.81 -12.81
N ALA A 9 18.81 -14.03 -11.62
CA ALA A 9 19.45 -13.79 -10.35
C ALA A 9 18.91 -14.74 -9.28
N ASP A 10 19.78 -15.22 -8.39
CA ASP A 10 19.36 -16.01 -7.21
C ASP A 10 18.89 -15.11 -6.05
N VAL A 11 19.46 -13.91 -5.96
CA VAL A 11 19.23 -12.93 -4.89
C VAL A 11 19.11 -11.54 -5.50
N MET A 12 18.14 -10.76 -5.03
CA MET A 12 17.95 -9.37 -5.44
C MET A 12 17.76 -8.48 -4.21
N VAL A 13 18.43 -7.32 -4.17
CA VAL A 13 18.08 -6.24 -3.25
C VAL A 13 17.05 -5.36 -3.93
N SER A 14 15.92 -5.11 -3.27
CA SER A 14 14.81 -4.33 -3.81
C SER A 14 14.22 -3.43 -2.73
N GLY A 15 13.87 -2.21 -3.09
CA GLY A 15 13.32 -1.23 -2.16
C GLY A 15 13.29 0.16 -2.76
N GLY A 16 13.21 1.17 -1.90
CA GLY A 16 13.13 2.56 -2.30
C GLY A 16 13.60 3.49 -1.19
N SER A 17 14.11 4.65 -1.57
CA SER A 17 14.52 5.72 -0.68
C SER A 17 14.12 7.05 -1.28
N ASP A 18 13.73 8.01 -0.45
CA ASP A 18 13.47 9.37 -0.88
C ASP A 18 13.73 10.35 0.26
N ALA A 19 14.24 11.53 -0.10
CA ALA A 19 14.53 12.64 0.81
C ALA A 19 14.09 13.96 0.13
N PRO A 20 12.77 14.18 0.00
CA PRO A 20 12.21 15.30 -0.76
C PRO A 20 12.29 16.68 -0.10
N PHE A 21 12.91 16.87 1.07
CA PHE A 21 13.00 18.18 1.70
C PHE A 21 14.03 19.11 1.06
N ALA A 22 13.77 19.45 -0.20
CA ALA A 22 14.34 20.57 -0.91
C ALA A 22 13.25 21.63 -1.14
N TRP A 23 13.62 22.91 -1.04
CA TRP A 23 12.68 24.03 -1.17
C TRP A 23 11.83 23.95 -2.45
N GLY A 24 12.45 23.65 -3.59
CA GLY A 24 11.75 23.54 -4.87
C GLY A 24 10.71 22.42 -4.89
N VAL A 25 11.01 21.27 -4.28
CA VAL A 25 10.10 20.13 -4.20
C VAL A 25 8.92 20.48 -3.31
N LEU A 26 9.17 20.99 -2.11
CA LEU A 26 8.11 21.44 -1.20
C LEU A 26 7.17 22.44 -1.87
N LYS A 27 7.71 23.43 -2.60
CA LYS A 27 6.91 24.42 -3.32
C LYS A 27 6.14 23.85 -4.50
N ALA A 28 6.68 22.86 -5.21
CA ALA A 28 5.95 22.18 -6.27
C ALA A 28 4.72 21.44 -5.72
N TRP A 29 4.87 20.72 -4.60
CA TRP A 29 3.76 20.01 -3.95
C TRP A 29 2.73 20.97 -3.33
N GLU A 30 3.17 22.08 -2.73
CA GLU A 30 2.28 23.15 -2.26
C GLU A 30 1.46 23.74 -3.43
N ALA A 31 2.10 24.00 -4.57
CA ALA A 31 1.44 24.56 -5.75
C ALA A 31 0.36 23.63 -6.33
N MET A 32 0.50 22.31 -6.17
CA MET A 32 -0.52 21.32 -6.54
C MET A 32 -1.74 21.31 -5.60
N ARG A 33 -1.69 22.00 -4.45
CA ARG A 33 -2.79 22.08 -3.46
C ARG A 33 -3.21 20.72 -2.89
N VAL A 34 -2.26 19.80 -2.77
CA VAL A 34 -2.47 18.45 -2.20
C VAL A 34 -1.88 18.28 -0.80
N LEU A 35 -1.18 19.30 -0.29
CA LEU A 35 -0.57 19.25 1.04
C LEU A 35 -1.59 19.58 2.14
N SER A 36 -1.61 18.74 3.16
CA SER A 36 -2.27 19.01 4.43
C SER A 36 -1.45 20.00 5.26
N PRO A 37 -2.08 20.92 6.01
CA PRO A 37 -1.36 21.89 6.83
C PRO A 37 -0.73 21.29 8.10
N ASP A 38 -1.08 20.06 8.49
CA ASP A 38 -0.65 19.48 9.76
C ASP A 38 -0.26 17.99 9.70
N THR A 39 -1.13 17.12 9.19
CA THR A 39 -0.89 15.67 9.16
C THR A 39 -1.67 14.96 8.05
N CYS A 40 -1.26 13.74 7.71
CA CYS A 40 -2.04 12.82 6.90
C CYS A 40 -3.20 12.25 7.74
N ARG A 41 -4.43 12.35 7.22
CA ARG A 41 -5.64 11.72 7.80
C ARG A 41 -6.35 10.82 6.79
N PRO A 42 -5.74 9.72 6.34
CA PRO A 42 -6.35 8.85 5.33
C PRO A 42 -7.76 8.43 5.76
N PHE A 43 -8.72 8.54 4.85
CA PHE A 43 -10.13 8.15 5.01
C PHE A 43 -10.96 8.92 6.07
N SER A 44 -10.36 9.81 6.87
CA SER A 44 -11.10 10.67 7.81
C SER A 44 -11.89 11.75 7.04
N ALA A 45 -13.11 12.08 7.48
CA ALA A 45 -13.94 13.10 6.83
C ALA A 45 -13.29 14.49 6.79
N ASP A 46 -12.50 14.82 7.82
CA ASP A 46 -11.77 16.08 7.98
C ASP A 46 -10.40 16.11 7.27
N ARG A 47 -10.08 15.13 6.42
CA ARG A 47 -8.81 15.07 5.69
C ARG A 47 -8.62 16.24 4.72
N LYS A 48 -7.37 16.70 4.61
CA LYS A 48 -6.99 17.91 3.85
C LYS A 48 -5.87 17.68 2.83
N GLY A 49 -5.37 16.45 2.72
CA GLY A 49 -4.24 16.09 1.87
C GLY A 49 -3.18 15.27 2.58
N LEU A 50 -2.00 15.22 1.96
CA LEU A 50 -0.83 14.50 2.46
C LEU A 50 0.17 15.45 3.11
N VAL A 51 1.05 14.91 3.95
CA VAL A 51 2.30 15.56 4.37
C VAL A 51 3.43 14.81 3.69
N LEU A 52 4.50 15.51 3.32
CA LEU A 52 5.68 14.87 2.75
C LEU A 52 6.53 14.25 3.86
N GLY A 53 6.99 13.03 3.63
CA GLY A 53 7.93 12.32 4.49
C GLY A 53 9.24 12.05 3.77
N GLU A 54 10.23 11.58 4.52
CA GLU A 54 11.48 11.04 3.99
C GLU A 54 11.69 9.66 4.61
N GLY A 55 12.37 8.79 3.89
CA GLY A 55 12.68 7.48 4.43
C GLY A 55 13.33 6.56 3.41
N ALA A 56 13.67 5.36 3.88
CA ALA A 56 14.16 4.29 3.04
C ALA A 56 13.70 2.94 3.60
N GLY A 57 13.44 2.00 2.70
CA GLY A 57 13.16 0.61 3.02
C GLY A 57 13.80 -0.29 1.97
N MET A 58 14.38 -1.40 2.40
CA MET A 58 15.02 -2.39 1.52
C MET A 58 14.66 -3.79 1.98
N ALA A 59 14.48 -4.70 1.03
CA ALA A 59 14.32 -6.13 1.24
C ALA A 59 15.34 -6.90 0.41
N VAL A 60 15.73 -8.06 0.93
CA VAL A 60 16.46 -9.08 0.19
C VAL A 60 15.44 -10.10 -0.29
N LEU A 61 15.36 -10.28 -1.61
CA LEU A 61 14.47 -11.22 -2.26
C LEU A 61 15.28 -12.39 -2.79
N GLU A 62 14.75 -13.59 -2.61
CA GLU A 62 15.37 -14.85 -3.05
C GLU A 62 14.27 -15.78 -3.59
N SER A 63 14.66 -16.77 -4.40
CA SER A 63 13.74 -17.90 -4.64
C SER A 63 13.57 -18.71 -3.37
N TYR A 64 12.40 -19.33 -3.20
CA TYR A 64 12.09 -20.15 -2.03
C TYR A 64 13.08 -21.31 -1.89
N GLU A 65 13.45 -21.94 -3.00
CA GLU A 65 14.41 -23.05 -3.03
C GLU A 65 15.81 -22.59 -2.62
N HIS A 66 16.25 -21.42 -3.06
CA HIS A 66 17.55 -20.86 -2.69
C HIS A 66 17.59 -20.52 -1.19
N ALA A 67 16.58 -19.80 -0.70
CA ALA A 67 16.46 -19.42 0.71
C ALA A 67 16.42 -20.64 1.63
N THR A 68 15.63 -21.66 1.28
CA THR A 68 15.51 -22.91 2.05
C THR A 68 16.83 -23.68 2.07
N ARG A 69 17.49 -23.84 0.90
CA ARG A 69 18.75 -24.59 0.80
C ARG A 69 19.85 -24.01 1.68
N ARG A 70 19.91 -22.68 1.84
CA ARG A 70 20.90 -22.03 2.70
C ARG A 70 20.45 -21.83 4.15
N GLY A 71 19.25 -22.29 4.52
CA GLY A 71 18.70 -22.14 5.87
C GLY A 71 18.39 -20.69 6.26
N ALA A 72 17.92 -19.87 5.31
CA ALA A 72 17.55 -18.49 5.59
C ALA A 72 16.28 -18.40 6.45
N THR A 73 16.19 -17.38 7.31
CA THR A 73 14.91 -16.97 7.90
C THR A 73 14.06 -16.28 6.84
N ILE A 74 12.93 -16.88 6.50
CA ILE A 74 11.99 -16.33 5.51
C ILE A 74 10.92 -15.53 6.24
N LEU A 75 10.80 -14.23 5.93
CA LEU A 75 9.87 -13.32 6.62
C LEU A 75 8.46 -13.37 6.03
N ALA A 76 8.34 -13.49 4.71
CA ALA A 76 7.09 -13.62 3.99
C ALA A 76 7.38 -14.04 2.54
N GLU A 77 6.38 -14.60 1.87
CA GLU A 77 6.35 -14.78 0.43
C GLU A 77 5.81 -13.51 -0.25
N ILE A 78 6.41 -13.05 -1.35
CA ILE A 78 5.73 -12.15 -2.29
C ILE A 78 4.87 -13.03 -3.20
N ALA A 79 3.60 -13.17 -2.85
CA ALA A 79 2.68 -14.10 -3.52
C ALA A 79 2.28 -13.62 -4.91
N GLY A 80 2.09 -12.31 -5.10
CA GLY A 80 1.75 -11.77 -6.42
C GLY A 80 2.00 -10.29 -6.59
N VAL A 81 2.10 -9.89 -7.85
CA VAL A 81 2.35 -8.51 -8.29
C VAL A 81 1.30 -8.11 -9.32
N GLY A 82 0.66 -6.96 -9.12
CA GLY A 82 -0.28 -6.38 -10.07
C GLY A 82 0.11 -4.98 -10.45
N LEU A 83 0.20 -4.71 -11.75
CA LEU A 83 0.53 -3.40 -12.30
C LEU A 83 -0.56 -2.95 -13.26
N SER A 84 -0.85 -1.66 -13.29
CA SER A 84 -1.73 -1.06 -14.29
C SER A 84 -1.38 0.40 -14.56
N ALA A 85 -2.01 0.98 -15.57
CA ALA A 85 -1.96 2.41 -15.84
C ALA A 85 -3.38 2.95 -16.08
N ASP A 86 -3.71 4.09 -15.50
CA ASP A 86 -5.03 4.71 -15.64
C ASP A 86 -5.31 5.17 -17.08
N ALA A 87 -4.29 5.72 -17.76
CA ALA A 87 -4.37 6.31 -19.10
C ALA A 87 -5.59 7.27 -19.30
N PHE A 88 -6.04 7.92 -18.22
CA PHE A 88 -7.30 8.66 -18.17
C PHE A 88 -7.09 10.18 -18.02
N HIS A 89 -6.35 10.59 -17.00
CA HIS A 89 -6.04 11.99 -16.71
C HIS A 89 -4.60 12.11 -16.20
N ILE A 90 -3.95 13.24 -16.41
CA ILE A 90 -2.56 13.49 -15.98
C ILE A 90 -2.33 13.37 -14.45
N ALA A 91 -3.39 13.37 -13.64
CA ALA A 91 -3.26 13.48 -12.18
C ALA A 91 -4.48 12.98 -11.40
N ALA A 92 -5.69 13.06 -11.96
CA ALA A 92 -6.89 12.55 -11.30
C ALA A 92 -6.88 11.02 -11.36
N PRO A 93 -7.11 10.34 -10.22
CA PRO A 93 -7.17 8.88 -10.19
C PRO A 93 -8.44 8.40 -10.89
N SER A 94 -8.36 7.20 -11.48
CA SER A 94 -9.52 6.45 -11.94
C SER A 94 -9.87 5.33 -10.96
N VAL A 95 -11.12 4.87 -10.92
CA VAL A 95 -11.47 3.66 -10.15
C VAL A 95 -10.92 2.40 -10.81
N GLU A 96 -10.88 2.38 -12.14
CA GLU A 96 -10.62 1.16 -12.91
C GLU A 96 -9.15 0.76 -12.95
N GLY A 97 -8.22 1.73 -12.97
CA GLY A 97 -6.79 1.43 -12.93
C GLY A 97 -6.37 0.72 -11.64
N PRO A 98 -6.60 1.30 -10.45
CA PRO A 98 -6.39 0.63 -9.16
C PRO A 98 -7.08 -0.73 -9.06
N ALA A 99 -8.34 -0.83 -9.50
CA ALA A 99 -9.07 -2.09 -9.51
C ALA A 99 -8.42 -3.15 -10.40
N SER A 100 -7.90 -2.75 -11.57
CA SER A 100 -7.18 -3.64 -12.49
C SER A 100 -5.86 -4.12 -11.91
N ALA A 101 -5.11 -3.26 -11.22
CA ALA A 101 -3.88 -3.66 -10.55
C ALA A 101 -4.15 -4.64 -9.40
N MET A 102 -5.18 -4.41 -8.59
CA MET A 102 -5.57 -5.35 -7.52
C MET A 102 -6.01 -6.71 -8.07
N ARG A 103 -6.84 -6.74 -9.13
CA ARG A 103 -7.22 -8.01 -9.79
C ARG A 103 -6.04 -8.74 -10.40
N ALA A 104 -5.11 -8.02 -11.05
CA ALA A 104 -3.90 -8.61 -11.60
C ALA A 104 -3.03 -9.23 -10.50
N CYS A 105 -2.91 -8.56 -9.35
CA CYS A 105 -2.16 -9.08 -8.20
C CYS A 105 -2.80 -10.35 -7.62
N LEU A 106 -4.13 -10.36 -7.43
CA LEU A 106 -4.87 -11.55 -6.99
C LEU A 106 -4.68 -12.72 -7.97
N ALA A 107 -4.76 -12.45 -9.28
CA ALA A 107 -4.57 -13.46 -10.32
C ALA A 107 -3.12 -14.01 -10.34
N ASP A 108 -2.09 -13.16 -10.27
CA ASP A 108 -0.69 -13.60 -10.20
C ASP A 108 -0.42 -14.42 -8.92
N ALA A 109 -1.09 -14.09 -7.82
CA ALA A 109 -0.99 -14.80 -6.54
C ALA A 109 -1.81 -16.09 -6.44
N GLY A 110 -2.73 -16.34 -7.39
CA GLY A 110 -3.71 -17.41 -7.30
C GLY A 110 -4.63 -17.28 -6.07
N LEU A 111 -4.96 -16.05 -5.67
CA LEU A 111 -5.78 -15.72 -4.49
C LEU A 111 -7.20 -15.31 -4.89
N ASN A 112 -8.17 -15.65 -4.04
CA ASN A 112 -9.49 -15.05 -4.07
C ASN A 112 -9.50 -13.74 -3.26
N ALA A 113 -10.53 -12.94 -3.46
CA ALA A 113 -10.72 -11.70 -2.70
C ALA A 113 -10.77 -11.96 -1.19
N GLU A 114 -11.47 -13.03 -0.80
CA GLU A 114 -11.71 -13.44 0.59
C GLU A 114 -10.45 -13.91 1.32
N ASP A 115 -9.39 -14.23 0.58
CA ASP A 115 -8.13 -14.68 1.16
C ASP A 115 -7.32 -13.53 1.77
N VAL A 116 -7.60 -12.27 1.40
CA VAL A 116 -6.88 -11.09 1.89
C VAL A 116 -7.39 -10.68 3.26
N ASP A 117 -6.56 -10.83 4.30
CA ASP A 117 -6.94 -10.51 5.68
C ASP A 117 -6.74 -9.02 6.00
N TYR A 118 -5.70 -8.41 5.41
CA TYR A 118 -5.29 -7.02 5.63
C TYR A 118 -4.93 -6.32 4.32
N LEU A 119 -5.38 -5.08 4.15
CA LEU A 119 -4.97 -4.20 3.05
C LEU A 119 -4.36 -2.89 3.61
N ASN A 120 -3.08 -2.67 3.33
CA ASN A 120 -2.44 -1.37 3.46
C ASN A 120 -2.76 -0.53 2.22
N ALA A 121 -3.65 0.44 2.37
CA ALA A 121 -4.10 1.30 1.30
C ALA A 121 -3.05 2.36 0.94
N HIS A 122 -3.12 2.86 -0.29
CA HIS A 122 -2.33 4.00 -0.71
C HIS A 122 -2.66 5.22 0.16
N GLY A 123 -3.93 5.52 0.41
CA GLY A 123 -4.42 6.36 1.49
C GLY A 123 -3.64 7.65 1.70
N THR A 124 -3.65 8.56 0.72
CA THR A 124 -2.90 9.82 0.80
C THR A 124 -3.56 10.86 1.71
N GLY A 125 -4.81 10.67 2.11
CA GLY A 125 -5.55 11.69 2.86
C GLY A 125 -6.09 12.81 1.95
N THR A 126 -6.02 12.66 0.63
CA THR A 126 -6.71 13.56 -0.30
C THR A 126 -8.14 13.07 -0.52
N LYS A 127 -9.10 13.99 -0.70
CA LYS A 127 -10.51 13.63 -0.86
C LYS A 127 -10.76 12.71 -2.05
N SER A 128 -10.23 13.09 -3.21
CA SER A 128 -10.40 12.35 -4.46
C SER A 128 -9.77 10.95 -4.40
N ASN A 129 -8.52 10.84 -3.92
CA ASN A 129 -7.84 9.55 -3.83
C ASN A 129 -8.59 8.58 -2.92
N ASP A 130 -8.87 8.98 -1.68
CA ASP A 130 -9.38 8.05 -0.68
C ASP A 130 -10.79 7.55 -1.04
N GLN A 131 -11.60 8.39 -1.70
CA GLN A 131 -12.92 7.99 -2.24
C GLN A 131 -12.76 7.03 -3.43
N THR A 132 -11.84 7.34 -4.34
CA THR A 132 -11.58 6.52 -5.53
C THR A 132 -11.02 5.16 -5.16
N GLU A 133 -10.08 5.13 -4.22
CA GLU A 133 -9.49 3.91 -3.67
C GLU A 133 -10.53 3.08 -2.92
N THR A 134 -11.38 3.70 -2.10
CA THR A 134 -12.53 3.03 -1.47
C THR A 134 -13.40 2.34 -2.51
N ALA A 135 -13.78 3.06 -3.58
CA ALA A 135 -14.62 2.52 -4.64
C ALA A 135 -13.94 1.38 -5.41
N ALA A 136 -12.63 1.49 -5.67
CA ALA A 136 -11.85 0.45 -6.32
C ALA A 136 -11.76 -0.82 -5.47
N ILE A 137 -11.52 -0.67 -4.17
CA ILE A 137 -11.48 -1.78 -3.22
C ILE A 137 -12.82 -2.49 -3.19
N LYS A 138 -13.94 -1.77 -3.05
CA LYS A 138 -15.29 -2.37 -3.10
C LYS A 138 -15.55 -3.13 -4.40
N ARG A 139 -15.09 -2.60 -5.53
CA ARG A 139 -15.26 -3.23 -6.85
C ARG A 139 -14.53 -4.56 -6.97
N VAL A 140 -13.35 -4.69 -6.34
CA VAL A 140 -12.53 -5.92 -6.42
C VAL A 140 -12.93 -6.93 -5.36
N PHE A 141 -13.17 -6.47 -4.13
CA PHE A 141 -13.37 -7.35 -2.98
C PHE A 141 -14.85 -7.60 -2.64
N GLY A 142 -15.79 -6.90 -3.30
CA GLY A 142 -17.22 -7.10 -3.06
C GLY A 142 -17.60 -6.93 -1.59
N ASN A 143 -18.32 -7.91 -1.03
CA ASN A 143 -18.72 -7.88 0.38
C ASN A 143 -17.53 -8.05 1.33
N HIS A 144 -16.47 -8.74 0.92
CA HIS A 144 -15.28 -8.93 1.76
C HIS A 144 -14.55 -7.62 2.06
N ALA A 145 -14.76 -6.59 1.24
CA ALA A 145 -14.21 -5.25 1.47
C ALA A 145 -14.56 -4.68 2.84
N TYR A 146 -15.70 -5.08 3.42
CA TYR A 146 -16.18 -4.59 4.72
C TYR A 146 -15.72 -5.46 5.91
N SER A 147 -15.08 -6.60 5.66
CA SER A 147 -14.61 -7.53 6.71
C SER A 147 -13.08 -7.67 6.77
N MET A 148 -12.38 -7.33 5.69
CA MET A 148 -10.92 -7.20 5.72
C MET A 148 -10.52 -5.91 6.42
N SER A 149 -9.47 -5.97 7.23
CA SER A 149 -9.01 -4.76 7.92
C SER A 149 -8.19 -3.91 6.95
N ILE A 150 -8.40 -2.60 7.00
CA ILE A 150 -7.73 -1.64 6.13
C ILE A 150 -6.99 -0.61 6.99
N SER A 151 -5.78 -0.24 6.57
CA SER A 151 -5.09 0.91 7.17
C SER A 151 -4.36 1.72 6.10
N SER A 152 -3.85 2.89 6.48
CA SER A 152 -2.78 3.53 5.72
C SER A 152 -1.69 4.03 6.67
N THR A 153 -0.50 3.45 6.52
CA THR A 153 0.67 3.80 7.32
C THR A 153 1.22 5.19 7.00
N LYS A 154 0.80 5.84 5.91
CA LYS A 154 1.15 7.26 5.64
C LYS A 154 0.67 8.21 6.73
N SER A 155 -0.30 7.79 7.54
CA SER A 155 -0.74 8.52 8.73
C SER A 155 0.34 8.63 9.83
N THR A 156 1.33 7.73 9.85
CA THR A 156 2.39 7.69 10.87
C THR A 156 3.74 8.18 10.34
N HIS A 157 4.09 7.83 9.09
CA HIS A 157 5.37 8.20 8.47
C HIS A 157 5.26 9.24 7.36
N ALA A 158 4.08 9.82 7.15
CA ALA A 158 3.77 10.75 6.06
C ALA A 158 3.90 10.09 4.67
N HIS A 159 3.92 10.86 3.59
CA HIS A 159 4.11 10.32 2.24
C HIS A 159 5.57 10.42 1.82
N CYS A 160 6.32 9.33 1.96
CA CYS A 160 7.76 9.27 1.62
C CYS A 160 8.05 9.06 0.12
N LEU A 161 7.16 9.52 -0.77
CA LEU A 161 7.33 9.49 -2.22
C LEU A 161 7.91 8.15 -2.74
N GLY A 162 9.13 8.14 -3.30
CA GLY A 162 9.79 6.96 -3.85
C GLY A 162 10.09 5.85 -2.84
N ALA A 163 10.08 6.15 -1.53
CA ALA A 163 10.24 5.16 -0.47
C ALA A 163 8.93 4.57 0.06
N ALA A 164 7.78 5.15 -0.28
CA ALA A 164 6.50 4.82 0.36
C ALA A 164 6.17 3.32 0.26
N SER A 165 6.20 2.74 -0.94
CA SER A 165 5.90 1.32 -1.14
C SER A 165 6.86 0.38 -0.41
N ALA A 166 8.11 0.80 -0.17
CA ALA A 166 9.09 -0.01 0.54
C ALA A 166 8.82 -0.03 2.06
N LEU A 167 8.43 1.11 2.63
CA LEU A 167 7.99 1.20 4.03
C LEU A 167 6.68 0.43 4.26
N GLU A 168 5.75 0.53 3.31
CA GLU A 168 4.46 -0.15 3.35
C GLU A 168 4.61 -1.67 3.21
N MET A 169 5.52 -2.13 2.35
CA MET A 169 5.91 -3.55 2.29
C MET A 169 6.38 -4.05 3.64
N ILE A 170 7.28 -3.32 4.31
CA ILE A 170 7.78 -3.69 5.64
C ILE A 170 6.60 -3.78 6.63
N ALA A 171 5.69 -2.80 6.63
CA ALA A 171 4.52 -2.84 7.49
C ALA A 171 3.60 -4.04 7.24
N CYS A 172 3.38 -4.42 5.97
CA CYS A 172 2.60 -5.61 5.62
C CYS A 172 3.27 -6.92 6.07
N VAL A 173 4.60 -7.03 5.89
CA VAL A 173 5.37 -8.20 6.35
C VAL A 173 5.33 -8.30 7.88
N MET A 174 5.51 -7.18 8.59
CA MET A 174 5.41 -7.16 10.05
C MET A 174 4.00 -7.49 10.53
N ALA A 175 2.95 -7.06 9.82
CA ALA A 175 1.59 -7.42 10.16
C ALA A 175 1.34 -8.95 10.11
N ILE A 176 1.95 -9.64 9.13
CA ILE A 176 1.92 -11.11 9.03
C ILE A 176 2.71 -11.76 10.17
N GLN A 177 3.91 -11.23 10.47
CA GLN A 177 4.80 -11.80 11.48
C GLN A 177 4.26 -11.63 12.91
N GLU A 178 3.57 -10.53 13.18
CA GLU A 178 3.12 -10.16 14.53
C GLU A 178 1.62 -10.41 14.76
N ASP A 179 0.85 -10.78 13.73
CA ASP A 179 -0.61 -10.86 13.79
C ASP A 179 -1.25 -9.54 14.30
N VAL A 180 -0.71 -8.41 13.82
CA VAL A 180 -1.16 -7.06 14.20
C VAL A 180 -1.30 -6.19 12.96
N VAL A 181 -2.51 -5.65 12.76
CA VAL A 181 -2.79 -4.65 11.73
C VAL A 181 -2.38 -3.26 12.26
N PRO A 182 -1.49 -2.52 11.58
CA PRO A 182 -1.08 -1.20 12.02
C PRO A 182 -2.24 -0.19 11.95
N PRO A 183 -2.24 0.85 12.80
CA PRO A 183 -3.29 1.84 12.79
C PRO A 183 -3.17 2.81 11.62
N THR A 184 -4.32 3.33 11.19
CA THR A 184 -4.42 4.65 10.56
C THR A 184 -4.47 5.69 11.68
N ALA A 185 -3.33 6.32 11.97
CA ALA A 185 -3.25 7.41 12.92
C ALA A 185 -4.03 8.65 12.44
N ASN A 186 -4.36 9.55 13.37
CA ASN A 186 -5.06 10.81 13.09
C ASN A 186 -6.46 10.65 12.47
N TYR A 187 -7.06 9.46 12.52
CA TYR A 187 -8.42 9.21 12.08
C TYR A 187 -9.39 9.80 13.11
N ARG A 188 -10.21 10.78 12.72
CA ARG A 188 -11.03 11.54 13.69
C ARG A 188 -12.52 11.38 13.45
N GLU A 189 -12.93 11.45 12.19
CA GLU A 189 -14.34 11.49 11.82
C GLU A 189 -14.61 10.49 10.69
N PRO A 190 -15.66 9.66 10.79
CA PRO A 190 -16.02 8.75 9.71
C PRO A 190 -16.52 9.53 8.49
N ASP A 191 -16.02 9.17 7.31
CA ASP A 191 -16.52 9.66 6.03
C ASP A 191 -17.47 8.62 5.41
N PRO A 192 -18.75 8.94 5.15
CA PRO A 192 -19.67 8.03 4.47
C PRO A 192 -19.21 7.59 3.07
N ALA A 193 -18.32 8.34 2.43
CA ALA A 193 -17.71 7.96 1.15
C ALA A 193 -16.48 7.04 1.30
N CYS A 194 -16.02 6.81 2.54
CA CYS A 194 -14.90 5.93 2.91
C CYS A 194 -15.31 5.03 4.09
N ASP A 195 -16.32 4.21 3.87
CA ASP A 195 -17.07 3.40 4.84
C ASP A 195 -16.55 1.94 5.00
N LEU A 196 -15.28 1.70 4.68
CA LEU A 196 -14.64 0.40 4.90
C LEU A 196 -14.13 0.26 6.33
N ASP A 197 -13.71 -0.94 6.73
CA ASP A 197 -13.17 -1.25 8.06
C ASP A 197 -11.74 -0.69 8.25
N ILE A 198 -11.64 0.64 8.34
CA ILE A 198 -10.40 1.34 8.64
C ILE A 198 -10.02 1.07 10.10
N THR A 199 -8.79 0.60 10.35
CA THR A 199 -8.23 0.40 11.69
C THR A 199 -7.81 1.75 12.27
N PRO A 200 -8.56 2.36 13.22
CA PRO A 200 -8.37 3.76 13.56
C PRO A 200 -7.53 3.95 14.83
N ASN A 201 -6.45 4.72 14.74
CA ASN A 201 -5.58 5.22 15.82
C ASN A 201 -4.85 4.21 16.71
N VAL A 202 -5.39 3.00 16.90
CA VAL A 202 -4.83 1.95 17.73
C VAL A 202 -4.63 0.70 16.84
N PRO A 203 -3.47 0.03 16.93
CA PRO A 203 -3.27 -1.23 16.22
C PRO A 203 -4.33 -2.26 16.61
N ARG A 204 -4.64 -3.17 15.69
CA ARG A 204 -5.63 -4.23 15.92
C ARG A 204 -4.97 -5.58 15.83
N GLU A 205 -5.04 -6.37 16.90
CA GLU A 205 -4.67 -7.79 16.87
C GLU A 205 -5.62 -8.54 15.92
N ARG A 206 -5.05 -9.24 14.95
CA ARG A 206 -5.77 -10.03 13.95
C ARG A 206 -4.81 -11.02 13.33
N LYS A 207 -5.21 -12.29 13.17
CA LYS A 207 -4.44 -13.23 12.37
C LYS A 207 -4.32 -12.72 10.93
N VAL A 208 -3.10 -12.47 10.45
CA VAL A 208 -2.84 -12.01 9.09
C VAL A 208 -2.05 -13.07 8.34
N ARG A 209 -2.72 -13.83 7.46
CA ARG A 209 -2.06 -14.81 6.58
C ARG A 209 -1.70 -14.19 5.24
N VAL A 210 -2.53 -13.26 4.77
CA VAL A 210 -2.30 -12.50 3.54
C VAL A 210 -2.48 -11.01 3.79
N ALA A 211 -1.47 -10.24 3.41
CA ALA A 211 -1.52 -8.78 3.40
C ALA A 211 -1.36 -8.25 1.96
N MET A 212 -2.11 -7.23 1.58
CA MET A 212 -1.98 -6.54 0.31
C MET A 212 -1.55 -5.09 0.52
N SER A 213 -0.66 -4.57 -0.32
CA SER A 213 -0.25 -3.16 -0.30
C SER A 213 -0.56 -2.48 -1.63
N ASN A 214 -1.28 -1.36 -1.56
CA ASN A 214 -1.62 -0.53 -2.71
C ASN A 214 -0.70 0.69 -2.83
N ALA A 215 -0.17 0.93 -4.03
CA ALA A 215 0.60 2.12 -4.36
C ALA A 215 0.12 2.71 -5.69
N PHE A 216 -0.57 3.86 -5.63
CA PHE A 216 -1.19 4.49 -6.78
C PHE A 216 -0.54 5.86 -7.03
N ALA A 217 0.42 5.90 -7.95
CA ALA A 217 1.20 7.10 -8.19
C ALA A 217 0.37 8.18 -8.91
N MET A 218 0.61 9.44 -8.53
CA MET A 218 0.20 10.57 -9.35
C MET A 218 0.76 10.41 -10.77
N GLY A 219 -0.09 10.59 -11.78
CA GLY A 219 0.23 10.23 -13.17
C GLY A 219 -0.39 8.90 -13.63
N GLY A 220 -0.98 8.14 -12.70
CA GLY A 220 -1.83 7.00 -13.01
C GLY A 220 -1.12 5.66 -13.11
N THR A 221 0.14 5.54 -12.67
CA THR A 221 0.84 4.24 -12.58
C THR A 221 0.49 3.58 -11.26
N ASN A 222 -0.10 2.39 -11.33
CA ASN A 222 -0.56 1.66 -10.15
C ASN A 222 0.27 0.39 -9.96
N ALA A 223 0.64 0.11 -8.72
CA ALA A 223 1.31 -1.11 -8.31
C ALA A 223 0.66 -1.68 -7.05
N VAL A 224 0.47 -3.00 -7.04
CA VAL A 224 -0.10 -3.75 -5.92
C VAL A 224 0.77 -4.97 -5.66
N LEU A 225 1.09 -5.21 -4.39
CA LEU A 225 1.83 -6.38 -3.93
C LEU A 225 1.00 -7.16 -2.93
N ALA A 226 0.97 -8.48 -3.08
CA ALA A 226 0.43 -9.40 -2.08
C ALA A 226 1.57 -10.14 -1.38
N PHE A 227 1.49 -10.20 -0.06
CA PHE A 227 2.42 -10.91 0.81
C PHE A 227 1.68 -12.03 1.52
N ARG A 228 2.32 -13.19 1.65
CA ARG A 228 1.72 -14.37 2.28
C ARG A 228 2.65 -14.94 3.36
N GLN A 229 2.05 -15.44 4.43
CA GLN A 229 2.75 -16.24 5.43
C GLN A 229 3.36 -17.50 4.78
N VAL A 230 4.61 -17.80 5.13
CA VAL A 230 5.34 -19.01 4.69
C VAL A 230 5.01 -20.20 5.57
#